data_AF-A0A6V7UGI5-F1
#
_entry.id   AF-A0A6V7UGI5-F1
#
_cell.length_a   1.000
_cell.length_b   1.000
_cell.length_c   1.000
_cell.angle_alpha   90.00
_cell.angle_beta   90.00
_cell.angle_gamma   90.00
#
_symmetry.space_group_name_H-M   'P 1'
#
loop_
_entity.id
_entity.type
_entity.pdbx_description
1 polymer ?
#
loop_
_entity_poly.entity_id
_entity_poly.type
_entity_poly.pdbx_seq_one_letter_code
_entity_poly.pdbx_strand_id
1 'polypeptide(L)'
;MEIGGRMMYTVLELCGRNLLNYFHAKMGELEDTSKNNFIMKILKSAAIAIKQLHDKNIIHLDIKLDNFVIGYNSNQTRIVLTLN
;
A
#
# COMPACT_ATOMS: atom_id res chain seq x y z
N MET A 1 -33.96 -12.81 18.38
CA MET A 1 -34.35 -12.03 17.19
C MET A 1 -33.07 -11.45 16.61
N GLU A 2 -32.41 -12.21 15.74
CA GLU A 2 -31.21 -11.74 15.03
C GLU A 2 -31.67 -10.91 13.83
N ILE A 3 -31.27 -9.65 13.81
CA ILE A 3 -31.45 -8.78 12.65
C ILE A 3 -30.39 -9.23 11.64
N GLY A 4 -30.74 -10.16 10.76
CA GLY A 4 -29.83 -10.71 9.75
C GLY A 4 -29.35 -9.64 8.77
N GLY A 5 -28.25 -8.97 9.09
CA GLY A 5 -27.59 -8.02 8.20
C GLY A 5 -27.01 -8.76 6.99
N ARG A 6 -27.39 -8.36 5.77
CA ARG A 6 -26.77 -8.88 4.55
C ARG A 6 -25.31 -8.45 4.51
N MET A 7 -24.39 -9.41 4.52
CA MET A 7 -22.96 -9.14 4.34
C MET A 7 -22.64 -9.04 2.85
N MET A 8 -21.84 -8.04 2.48
CA MET A 8 -21.26 -7.91 1.16
C MET A 8 -19.77 -8.26 1.25
N TYR A 9 -19.28 -9.01 0.27
CA TYR A 9 -17.90 -9.44 0.21
C TYR A 9 -17.28 -8.99 -1.11
N THR A 10 -16.04 -8.53 -1.05
CA THR A 10 -15.22 -8.23 -2.23
C THR A 10 -14.01 -9.16 -2.21
N VAL A 11 -13.80 -9.90 -3.30
CA VAL A 11 -12.63 -10.77 -3.45
C VAL A 11 -11.55 -10.00 -4.21
N LEU A 12 -10.35 -9.93 -3.64
CA LEU A 12 -9.21 -9.17 -4.17
C LEU A 12 -7.96 -10.05 -4.24
N GLU A 13 -6.94 -9.57 -4.96
CA GLU A 13 -5.60 -10.17 -4.95
C GLU A 13 -5.03 -10.17 -3.52
N LEU A 14 -4.49 -11.32 -3.09
CA LEU A 14 -3.78 -11.41 -1.82
C LEU A 14 -2.48 -10.59 -1.90
N CYS A 15 -2.37 -9.58 -1.06
CA CYS A 15 -1.15 -8.78 -0.88
C CYS A 15 -0.47 -9.11 0.44
N GLY A 16 0.78 -8.69 0.59
CA GLY A 16 1.52 -8.78 1.84
C GLY A 16 1.10 -7.71 2.84
N ARG A 17 2.00 -7.41 3.77
CA ARG A 17 1.80 -6.38 4.80
C ARG A 17 1.57 -4.97 4.21
N ASN A 18 0.89 -4.12 4.98
CA ASN A 18 0.80 -2.70 4.66
C ASN A 18 2.17 -2.01 4.72
N LEU A 19 2.25 -0.82 4.13
CA LEU A 19 3.48 -0.06 3.98
C LEU A 19 3.99 0.46 5.33
N LEU A 20 3.11 0.75 6.30
CA LEU A 20 3.50 1.15 7.65
C LEU A 20 4.32 0.05 8.34
N ASN A 21 3.79 -1.16 8.36
CA ASN A 21 4.46 -2.32 8.96
C ASN A 21 5.73 -2.69 8.18
N TYR A 22 5.71 -2.57 6.85
CA TYR A 22 6.91 -2.78 6.04
C TYR A 22 8.01 -1.75 6.34
N PHE A 23 7.64 -0.49 6.48
CA PHE A 23 8.56 0.60 6.81
C PHE A 23 9.23 0.36 8.15
N HIS A 24 8.47 0.07 9.20
CA HIS A 24 9.04 -0.20 10.53
C HIS A 24 10.00 -1.40 10.53
N ALA A 25 9.63 -2.49 9.86
CA ALA A 25 10.49 -3.66 9.75
C ALA A 25 11.81 -3.34 9.04
N LYS A 26 11.76 -2.59 7.93
CA LYS A 26 12.95 -2.30 7.12
C LYS A 26 13.85 -1.21 7.70
N MET A 27 13.29 -0.21 8.36
CA MET A 27 14.08 0.91 8.90
C MET A 27 15.04 0.49 10.02
N GLY A 28 14.72 -0.58 10.77
CA GLY A 28 15.61 -1.17 11.76
C GLY A 28 16.76 -1.99 11.19
N GLU A 29 16.66 -2.42 9.92
CA GLU A 29 17.66 -3.27 9.24
C GLU A 29 18.66 -2.46 8.38
N LEU A 30 18.35 -1.20 8.06
CA LEU A 30 19.10 -0.40 7.09
C LEU A 30 20.08 0.57 7.76
N GLU A 31 21.26 0.74 7.16
CA GLU A 31 22.17 1.85 7.45
C GLU A 31 21.61 3.18 6.93
N ASP A 32 22.06 4.32 7.49
CA ASP A 32 21.48 5.64 7.24
C ASP A 32 21.47 6.06 5.76
N THR A 33 22.56 5.83 5.02
CA THR A 33 22.62 6.11 3.57
C THR A 33 21.60 5.28 2.79
N SER A 34 21.31 4.07 3.26
CA SER A 34 20.35 3.15 2.63
C SER A 34 18.89 3.47 2.99
N LYS A 35 18.65 4.10 4.15
CA LYS A 35 17.31 4.58 4.56
C LYS A 35 16.77 5.63 3.59
N ASN A 36 17.58 6.62 3.21
CA ASN A 36 17.14 7.66 2.27
C ASN A 36 16.75 7.09 0.91
N ASN A 37 17.56 6.17 0.38
CA ASN A 37 17.26 5.49 -0.88
C ASN A 37 15.98 4.65 -0.79
N PHE A 38 15.75 3.99 0.35
CA PHE A 38 14.53 3.24 0.62
C PHE A 38 13.29 4.13 0.70
N ILE A 39 13.36 5.24 1.43
CA ILE A 39 12.28 6.24 1.54
C ILE A 39 11.95 6.80 0.16
N MET A 40 12.95 7.17 -0.64
CA MET A 40 12.73 7.69 -1.99
C MET A 40 12.05 6.67 -2.91
N LYS A 41 12.39 5.38 -2.80
CA LYS A 41 11.69 4.31 -3.53
C LYS A 41 10.22 4.23 -3.12
N ILE A 42 9.93 4.27 -1.82
CA ILE A 42 8.55 4.26 -1.31
C ILE A 42 7.76 5.45 -1.85
N LEU A 43 8.29 6.67 -1.70
CA LEU A 43 7.62 7.89 -2.14
C LEU A 43 7.34 7.88 -3.64
N LYS A 44 8.31 7.46 -4.45
CA LYS A 44 8.14 7.35 -5.91
C LYS A 44 7.04 6.36 -6.27
N SER A 45 7.02 5.18 -5.65
CA SER A 45 6.01 4.16 -5.90
C SER A 45 4.62 4.58 -5.44
N ALA A 46 4.49 5.22 -4.27
CA ALA A 46 3.23 5.76 -3.79
C ALA A 46 2.70 6.87 -4.72
N ALA A 47 3.56 7.79 -5.17
CA ALA A 47 3.19 8.83 -6.12
C ALA A 47 2.71 8.27 -7.46
N ILE A 48 3.35 7.20 -7.96
CA ILE A 48 2.90 6.49 -9.17
C ILE A 48 1.51 5.87 -8.97
N ALA A 49 1.27 5.21 -7.83
CA ALA A 49 -0.04 4.61 -7.53
C ALA A 49 -1.15 5.68 -7.43
N ILE A 50 -0.87 6.82 -6.79
CA ILE A 50 -1.80 7.96 -6.72
C ILE A 50 -2.07 8.52 -8.11
N LYS A 51 -1.01 8.74 -8.91
CA LYS A 51 -1.15 9.19 -10.30
C LYS A 51 -2.05 8.25 -11.11
N GLN A 52 -1.90 6.93 -10.96
CA GLN A 52 -2.74 5.96 -11.66
C GLN A 52 -4.24 6.03 -11.32
N LEU A 53 -4.59 6.52 -10.13
CA LEU A 53 -5.99 6.82 -9.77
C LEU A 53 -6.43 8.15 -10.40
N HIS A 54 -5.60 9.17 -10.28
CA HIS A 54 -5.90 10.51 -10.82
C HIS A 54 -6.05 10.49 -12.35
N ASP A 55 -5.24 9.71 -13.06
CA ASP A 55 -5.35 9.49 -14.51
C ASP A 55 -6.71 8.87 -14.91
N LYS A 56 -7.45 8.28 -13.94
CA LYS A 56 -8.81 7.75 -14.11
C LYS A 56 -9.90 8.64 -13.50
N ASN A 57 -9.56 9.89 -13.14
CA ASN A 57 -10.43 10.84 -12.43
C ASN A 57 -10.94 10.32 -11.07
N ILE A 58 -10.17 9.46 -10.41
CA ILE A 58 -10.48 8.95 -9.06
C ILE A 58 -9.60 9.66 -8.04
N ILE A 59 -10.21 10.22 -6.99
CA ILE A 59 -9.50 10.77 -5.84
C ILE A 59 -9.68 9.78 -4.68
N HIS A 60 -8.58 9.31 -4.08
CA HIS A 60 -8.65 8.30 -3.01
C HIS A 60 -9.21 8.84 -1.69
N LEU A 61 -8.95 10.11 -1.38
CA LEU A 61 -9.35 10.82 -0.15
C LEU A 61 -8.73 10.32 1.17
N ASP A 62 -8.32 9.05 1.27
CA ASP A 62 -7.68 8.48 2.47
C ASP A 62 -6.23 8.02 2.19
N ILE A 63 -5.35 8.98 1.90
CA ILE A 63 -3.93 8.69 1.64
C ILE A 63 -3.17 8.59 2.97
N LYS A 64 -2.84 7.37 3.37
CA LYS A 64 -2.02 7.03 4.55
C LYS A 64 -1.28 5.72 4.32
N LEU A 65 -0.22 5.48 5.11
CA LEU A 65 0.65 4.30 4.95
C LEU A 65 -0.09 2.97 5.11
N ASP A 66 -1.15 2.92 5.90
CA ASP A 66 -1.98 1.73 6.12
C ASP A 66 -2.73 1.28 4.87
N ASN A 67 -3.08 2.21 3.98
CA ASN A 67 -3.80 1.94 2.74
C ASN A 67 -2.87 1.61 1.57
N PHE A 68 -1.57 1.56 1.80
CA PHE A 68 -0.62 1.02 0.82
C PHE A 68 -0.21 -0.39 1.24
N VAL A 69 -0.20 -1.33 0.31
CA VAL A 69 0.18 -2.74 0.54
C VAL A 69 1.30 -3.16 -0.39
N ILE A 70 2.13 -4.10 0.09
CA ILE A 70 3.21 -4.67 -0.71
C ILE A 70 2.67 -5.88 -1.48
N GLY A 71 2.68 -5.84 -2.81
CA GLY A 71 2.29 -6.96 -3.65
C GLY A 71 3.29 -8.11 -3.56
N TYR A 72 2.79 -9.36 -3.61
CA TYR A 72 3.63 -10.55 -3.73
C TYR A 72 4.07 -10.70 -5.20
N ASN A 73 5.18 -10.07 -5.58
CA ASN A 73 5.76 -10.31 -6.89
C ASN A 73 7.25 -10.64 -6.74
N SER A 74 7.69 -11.73 -7.38
CA SER A 74 9.01 -12.35 -7.13
C SER A 74 10.19 -11.48 -7.56
N ASN A 75 9.94 -10.48 -8.42
CA ASN A 75 11.02 -9.72 -9.08
C ASN A 75 11.02 -8.22 -8.73
N GLN A 76 9.99 -7.69 -8.06
CA GLN A 76 9.92 -6.28 -7.65
C GLN A 76 8.88 -6.04 -6.56
N THR A 77 9.24 -5.23 -5.56
CA THR A 77 8.31 -4.71 -4.55
C THR A 77 7.33 -3.74 -5.23
N ARG A 78 6.12 -4.19 -5.53
CA ARG A 78 5.03 -3.34 -6.01
C ARG A 78 4.28 -2.76 -4.81
N ILE A 79 4.17 -1.45 -4.73
CA ILE A 79 3.29 -0.79 -3.75
C ILE A 79 1.93 -0.55 -4.44
N VAL A 80 0.86 -1.04 -3.83
CA VAL A 80 -0.52 -0.91 -4.33
C VAL A 80 -1.32 -0.10 -3.32
N LEU A 81 -2.21 0.77 -3.79
CA LEU A 81 -3.11 1.57 -2.96
C LEU A 81 -4.47 0.87 -2.89
N THR A 82 -4.97 0.63 -1.68
CA THR A 82 -6.22 -0.08 -1.40
C THR A 82 -7.37 0.88 -1.19
N LEU A 83 -8.47 0.68 -1.92
CA LEU A 83 -9.70 1.46 -1.79
C LEU A 83 -10.49 0.94 -0.58
N ASN A 84 -10.15 1.45 0.61
CA ASN A 84 -10.76 1.07 1.89
C ASN A 84 -11.90 2.01 2.27
#